data_AF-A0A9N9RN99-F1
#
_entry.id   AF-A0A9N9RN99-F1
#
_cell.length_a   1.000
_cell.length_b   1.000
_cell.length_c   1.000
_cell.angle_alpha   90.00
_cell.angle_beta   90.00
_cell.angle_gamma   90.00
#
_symmetry.space_group_name_H-M   'P 1'
#
loop_
_entity.id
_entity.type
_entity.pdbx_description
1 polymer ?
#
loop_
_entity_poly.entity_id
_entity_poly.type
_entity_poly.pdbx_seq_one_letter_code
_entity_poly.pdbx_strand_id
1 'polypeptide(L)'
;MEFYANGISNDIGYMGNPNLATNTYSSLQQSSIESPISFNKKAQVSEFIPPSRLNSTSSPSFYNTTYNNTSIVNGQNATPTKNYASTSYSITPIKNNSNHRNYLRDSPQKIAPQDGSPPTIYSATNIHQENVGGTTYFYPQEQPTSYQNEETLPLPYSMTSMTDGYMYTPSPISSTTTNSHVQQTTKSFLSTTYFMSEDLRNSLLLKNEIANSVEDSSNLPIEVDNYHSLSLLEASSNLPVPSSTYKAIHSSTGIKYCLRRLHSFRIQSVKLMMQVIDIWKKFSHPNCVALREVFTTKAFGDNSLILVYDYHAGSQTLLSKYFTPTSNGYTPSVGSAFSGDARPFSHKNTLQRTANGPILQESEIWNIIIQLTCGLRAIHQANLACRTLDPTKIITDDKRLRFSFVGITDIITFDSNQQNPFQLVNHYQQDDLTALGKLIIALCCRCLQSVHSNQIQHSIDLISRHYSSDLKNLITYLLSPNKVKSIVEVMPKIGARFYTHLELLENHCDMQENELLKEMENGRLYRLLVKLGTINERDLHMDVTWSETGNRYMLKLFRDYLFHTVTEDGNPWLDMSHIVSTLNKLDAGTMEKVQLMSRDEQSVLVVTYAELKHCLDQAFNELTSFNV
;
A
#
# COMPACT_ATOMS: atom_id res chain seq x y z
N MET A 1 -27.75 -26.19 60.42
CA MET A 1 -26.71 -26.20 59.35
C MET A 1 -26.34 -24.74 59.05
N GLU A 2 -25.35 -24.09 59.67
CA GLU A 2 -24.19 -24.59 60.43
C GLU A 2 -23.28 -25.51 59.59
N PHE A 3 -21.95 -25.36 59.55
CA PHE A 3 -21.00 -24.47 60.27
C PHE A 3 -20.34 -23.46 59.27
N TYR A 4 -19.85 -22.26 59.63
CA TYR A 4 -18.77 -21.88 60.58
C TYR A 4 -17.37 -22.45 60.18
N ALA A 5 -16.24 -21.75 60.32
CA ALA A 5 -15.96 -20.49 61.03
C ALA A 5 -14.78 -19.66 60.47
N ASN A 6 -14.81 -18.34 60.73
CA ASN A 6 -13.75 -17.40 61.19
C ASN A 6 -12.32 -17.37 60.56
N GLY A 7 -11.61 -16.25 60.51
CA GLY A 7 -11.93 -14.85 60.93
C GLY A 7 -10.69 -14.07 61.43
N ILE A 8 -10.89 -12.80 61.84
CA ILE A 8 -9.89 -11.83 62.39
C ILE A 8 -8.93 -11.27 61.31
N SER A 9 -8.89 -10.00 60.89
CA SER A 9 -9.40 -8.66 61.32
C SER A 9 -8.51 -7.80 62.23
N ASN A 10 -8.10 -6.64 61.67
CA ASN A 10 -7.76 -5.34 62.29
C ASN A 10 -6.55 -5.29 63.27
N ASP A 11 -5.86 -4.17 63.57
CA ASP A 11 -6.22 -2.74 63.76
C ASP A 11 -5.08 -1.76 63.30
N ILE A 12 -5.38 -0.58 62.72
CA ILE A 12 -5.41 0.82 63.27
C ILE A 12 -4.05 1.46 63.66
N GLY A 13 -3.79 2.71 63.20
CA GLY A 13 -2.74 3.62 63.72
C GLY A 13 -2.05 4.52 62.67
N TYR A 14 -2.66 5.60 62.17
CA TYR A 14 -2.60 7.02 62.63
C TYR A 14 -1.25 7.79 62.50
N MET A 15 -1.27 8.84 61.64
CA MET A 15 -0.51 10.11 61.59
C MET A 15 1.00 10.20 61.98
N GLY A 16 1.80 10.84 61.10
CA GLY A 16 3.12 11.40 61.48
C GLY A 16 3.99 11.95 60.33
N ASN A 17 4.00 13.27 60.15
CA ASN A 17 4.97 14.05 59.36
C ASN A 17 5.28 15.31 60.22
N PRO A 18 6.42 16.06 60.13
CA PRO A 18 7.40 16.07 59.03
C PRO A 18 8.89 16.20 59.45
N ASN A 19 9.75 16.42 58.43
CA ASN A 19 11.06 17.09 58.47
C ASN A 19 12.22 16.50 59.30
N LEU A 20 13.27 16.05 58.59
CA LEU A 20 14.63 16.54 58.83
C LEU A 20 15.49 16.42 57.56
N ALA A 21 16.56 17.23 57.46
CA ALA A 21 17.52 17.19 56.35
C ALA A 21 18.94 17.43 56.87
N THR A 22 19.93 16.70 56.34
CA THR A 22 21.36 17.09 56.33
C THR A 22 22.17 16.24 55.34
N ASN A 23 23.34 16.73 54.93
CA ASN A 23 24.20 16.15 53.88
C ASN A 23 25.43 15.42 54.43
N THR A 24 25.92 14.42 53.68
CA THR A 24 27.35 14.16 53.39
C THR A 24 27.40 13.17 52.20
N TYR A 25 27.94 13.46 51.00
CA TYR A 25 29.23 14.00 50.50
C TYR A 25 30.31 12.94 50.17
N SER A 26 31.14 13.28 49.18
CA SER A 26 32.21 12.50 48.50
C SER A 26 31.75 11.50 47.43
N SER A 27 32.40 11.39 46.24
CA SER A 27 33.37 12.31 45.62
C SER A 27 33.67 12.01 44.13
N LEU A 28 33.69 13.07 43.30
CA LEU A 28 34.59 13.31 42.13
C LEU A 28 34.49 12.34 40.91
N GLN A 29 34.86 12.71 39.68
CA GLN A 29 35.43 13.98 39.17
C GLN A 29 34.89 14.37 37.78
N GLN A 30 35.17 15.61 37.36
CA GLN A 30 34.70 16.26 36.12
C GLN A 30 35.90 16.85 35.37
N SER A 31 35.86 16.87 34.03
CA SER A 31 36.71 17.76 33.20
C SER A 31 36.04 18.11 31.87
N SER A 32 36.16 19.37 31.45
CA SER A 32 35.50 19.94 30.27
C SER A 32 36.27 21.14 29.74
N ILE A 33 36.48 21.26 28.42
CA ILE A 33 37.07 22.42 27.74
C ILE A 33 36.31 22.63 26.41
N GLU A 34 36.19 23.88 25.96
CA GLU A 34 35.29 24.30 24.88
C GLU A 34 36.00 24.90 23.64
N SER A 35 35.34 24.80 22.47
CA SER A 35 35.28 25.85 21.44
C SER A 35 36.57 26.09 20.57
N PRO A 36 36.59 27.06 19.61
CA PRO A 36 36.33 26.71 18.21
C PRO A 36 37.31 27.34 17.19
N ILE A 37 37.13 27.07 15.89
CA ILE A 37 37.58 27.96 14.78
C ILE A 37 36.85 27.60 13.48
N SER A 38 36.69 28.57 12.58
CA SER A 38 36.16 28.40 11.22
C SER A 38 37.08 29.07 10.19
N PHE A 39 37.20 28.50 8.99
CA PHE A 39 37.91 29.11 7.87
C PHE A 39 37.25 28.81 6.53
N ASN A 40 37.45 29.71 5.58
CA ASN A 40 36.74 29.77 4.31
C ASN A 40 37.77 29.88 3.16
N LYS A 41 37.81 28.92 2.23
CA LYS A 41 38.38 29.14 0.88
C LYS A 41 38.00 28.05 -0.13
N LYS A 42 37.84 28.48 -1.38
CA LYS A 42 37.77 27.64 -2.59
C LYS A 42 39.18 27.17 -2.96
N ALA A 43 39.32 25.99 -3.58
CA ALA A 43 39.76 25.85 -4.99
C ALA A 43 40.05 24.40 -5.41
N GLN A 44 39.93 24.19 -6.73
CA GLN A 44 40.55 23.17 -7.59
C GLN A 44 40.22 21.67 -7.43
N VAL A 45 39.74 21.13 -8.55
CA VAL A 45 39.77 19.72 -8.93
C VAL A 45 41.22 19.30 -9.15
N SER A 46 41.58 18.08 -8.73
CA SER A 46 42.79 17.38 -9.17
C SER A 46 42.44 15.93 -9.50
N GLU A 47 42.51 15.59 -10.78
CA GLU A 47 42.34 14.26 -11.34
C GLU A 47 43.41 13.29 -10.80
N PHE A 48 43.05 12.07 -10.42
CA PHE A 48 43.99 11.08 -9.87
C PHE A 48 43.75 9.69 -10.46
N ILE A 49 44.76 9.20 -11.21
CA ILE A 49 44.73 7.91 -11.89
C ILE A 49 45.49 6.88 -11.02
N PRO A 50 44.82 5.82 -10.51
CA PRO A 50 45.51 4.74 -9.81
C PRO A 50 46.17 3.75 -10.80
N PRO A 51 47.43 3.33 -10.59
CA PRO A 51 48.07 2.31 -11.42
C PRO A 51 47.58 0.89 -11.08
N SER A 52 47.62 0.00 -12.06
CA SER A 52 47.12 -1.37 -11.93
C SER A 52 48.16 -2.37 -11.40
N ARG A 53 47.72 -3.29 -10.53
CA ARG A 53 48.07 -4.73 -10.56
C ARG A 53 47.29 -5.57 -9.54
N LEU A 54 47.19 -6.87 -9.82
CA LEU A 54 46.42 -7.84 -9.05
C LEU A 54 47.21 -8.40 -7.86
N ASN A 55 46.54 -8.67 -6.73
CA ASN A 55 46.15 -10.05 -6.42
C ASN A 55 45.14 -10.14 -5.26
N SER A 56 44.49 -11.29 -5.13
CA SER A 56 43.40 -11.55 -4.18
C SER A 56 43.85 -12.32 -2.94
N THR A 57 43.19 -12.07 -1.80
CA THR A 57 42.76 -13.12 -0.84
C THR A 57 41.69 -12.59 0.12
N SER A 58 40.57 -13.32 0.20
CA SER A 58 39.62 -13.48 1.31
C SER A 58 39.60 -12.48 2.49
N SER A 59 38.39 -11.99 2.82
CA SER A 59 38.00 -11.60 4.20
C SER A 59 36.81 -12.45 4.68
N PRO A 60 36.63 -12.66 6.00
CA PRO A 60 35.92 -13.84 6.50
C PRO A 60 34.43 -13.63 6.83
N SER A 61 33.65 -14.70 6.70
CA SER A 61 32.28 -14.79 7.23
C SER A 61 32.28 -14.92 8.75
N PHE A 62 31.64 -13.99 9.45
CA PHE A 62 31.30 -14.16 10.87
C PHE A 62 30.02 -14.99 11.01
N TYR A 63 30.11 -16.16 11.65
CA TYR A 63 29.16 -16.66 12.64
C TYR A 63 29.71 -17.93 13.30
N ASN A 64 29.94 -17.90 14.61
CA ASN A 64 30.23 -19.09 15.39
C ASN A 64 29.89 -18.84 16.87
N THR A 65 28.93 -19.57 17.42
CA THR A 65 28.58 -19.53 18.85
C THR A 65 28.34 -20.95 19.35
N THR A 66 29.22 -21.41 20.24
CA THR A 66 29.25 -22.78 20.75
C THR A 66 28.29 -22.99 21.92
N TYR A 67 27.71 -24.20 22.06
CA TYR A 67 27.36 -24.78 23.36
C TYR A 67 27.65 -26.29 23.39
N ASN A 68 27.86 -26.85 24.59
CA ASN A 68 28.61 -28.10 24.80
C ASN A 68 27.80 -29.31 25.28
N ASN A 69 28.26 -30.49 24.85
CA ASN A 69 28.23 -31.83 25.44
C ASN A 69 27.50 -32.10 26.78
N THR A 70 26.69 -33.19 26.81
CA THR A 70 26.79 -34.40 27.70
C THR A 70 25.46 -35.21 27.62
N SER A 71 25.35 -36.54 27.82
CA SER A 71 26.29 -37.68 27.78
C SER A 71 25.53 -39.02 27.99
N ILE A 72 26.00 -40.14 27.37
CA ILE A 72 25.96 -41.53 27.91
C ILE A 72 24.57 -42.23 28.13
N VAL A 73 24.33 -43.53 27.84
CA VAL A 73 24.98 -44.56 26.99
C VAL A 73 24.06 -45.81 26.81
N ASN A 74 24.30 -46.64 25.78
CA ASN A 74 23.84 -48.04 25.53
C ASN A 74 22.33 -48.40 25.38
N GLY A 75 22.04 -49.17 24.32
CA GLY A 75 20.83 -50.01 24.17
C GLY A 75 20.71 -50.61 22.77
N GLN A 76 20.83 -51.94 22.62
CA GLN A 76 20.71 -52.65 21.34
C GLN A 76 19.33 -53.29 21.15
N ASN A 77 18.67 -53.10 19.99
CA ASN A 77 18.22 -54.21 19.10
C ASN A 77 17.28 -53.79 17.95
N ALA A 78 17.20 -54.69 16.95
CA ALA A 78 16.08 -54.97 16.04
C ALA A 78 15.72 -54.01 14.88
N THR A 79 16.16 -54.41 13.68
CA THR A 79 15.41 -54.42 12.39
C THR A 79 15.15 -53.09 11.61
N PRO A 80 14.99 -53.13 10.26
CA PRO A 80 15.00 -51.93 9.42
C PRO A 80 13.66 -51.61 8.73
N THR A 81 13.22 -50.35 8.77
CA THR A 81 12.09 -49.86 7.94
C THR A 81 12.25 -48.43 7.42
N LYS A 82 12.28 -48.33 6.08
CA LYS A 82 11.70 -47.29 5.21
C LYS A 82 12.07 -45.80 5.44
N ASN A 83 12.65 -45.21 4.40
CA ASN A 83 12.70 -43.77 4.18
C ASN A 83 11.27 -43.16 4.19
N TYR A 84 11.12 -41.97 4.78
CA TYR A 84 9.96 -41.11 4.54
C TYR A 84 10.28 -40.13 3.41
N ALA A 85 9.45 -40.13 2.37
CA ALA A 85 9.50 -39.18 1.27
C ALA A 85 8.57 -37.99 1.52
N SER A 86 8.84 -36.86 0.86
CA SER A 86 8.09 -35.62 0.99
C SER A 86 6.61 -35.78 0.61
N THR A 87 5.71 -35.21 1.41
CA THR A 87 4.25 -35.27 1.19
C THR A 87 3.79 -34.22 0.19
N SER A 88 3.64 -34.60 -1.08
CA SER A 88 2.88 -33.84 -2.09
C SER A 88 1.38 -34.11 -1.95
N TYR A 89 0.58 -33.07 -1.71
CA TYR A 89 -0.88 -33.19 -1.65
C TYR A 89 -1.50 -33.29 -3.04
N SER A 90 -2.46 -34.20 -3.23
CA SER A 90 -3.23 -34.36 -4.47
C SER A 90 -4.73 -34.50 -4.15
N ILE A 91 -5.56 -33.66 -4.75
CA ILE A 91 -7.02 -33.62 -4.52
C ILE A 91 -7.76 -34.13 -5.76
N THR A 92 -8.67 -35.10 -5.58
CA THR A 92 -9.51 -35.64 -6.65
C THR A 92 -10.97 -35.16 -6.51
N PRO A 93 -11.60 -34.64 -7.58
CA PRO A 93 -13.00 -34.20 -7.52
C PRO A 93 -13.99 -35.37 -7.64
N ILE A 94 -15.08 -35.31 -6.89
CA ILE A 94 -16.15 -36.32 -6.86
C ILE A 94 -17.22 -36.02 -7.93
N LYS A 95 -17.67 -37.04 -8.65
CA LYS A 95 -18.81 -36.94 -9.58
C LYS A 95 -20.13 -36.90 -8.80
N ASN A 96 -21.04 -36.01 -9.19
CA ASN A 96 -22.46 -36.08 -8.84
C ASN A 96 -23.33 -36.13 -10.11
N ASN A 97 -24.49 -36.78 -10.01
CA ASN A 97 -25.32 -37.13 -11.16
C ASN A 97 -26.81 -37.09 -10.76
N SER A 98 -27.63 -36.30 -11.48
CA SER A 98 -29.08 -36.24 -11.27
C SER A 98 -29.82 -35.83 -12.54
N ASN A 99 -30.88 -36.57 -12.88
CA ASN A 99 -31.72 -36.35 -14.07
C ASN A 99 -32.76 -35.24 -13.83
N HIS A 100 -33.31 -34.62 -14.89
CA HIS A 100 -34.73 -34.84 -15.26
C HIS A 100 -35.18 -34.24 -16.62
N ARG A 101 -36.12 -34.98 -17.23
CA ARG A 101 -37.05 -34.74 -18.37
C ARG A 101 -37.62 -33.30 -18.50
N ASN A 102 -38.12 -32.77 -19.64
CA ASN A 102 -38.19 -33.11 -21.10
C ASN A 102 -38.42 -31.73 -21.86
N TYR A 103 -39.15 -31.46 -22.97
CA TYR A 103 -40.06 -32.16 -23.92
C TYR A 103 -40.35 -31.28 -25.18
N LEU A 104 -40.62 -31.90 -26.36
CA LEU A 104 -41.16 -31.31 -27.63
C LEU A 104 -40.33 -30.19 -28.34
N ARG A 105 -40.46 -29.92 -29.66
CA ARG A 105 -40.73 -30.78 -30.86
C ARG A 105 -40.39 -30.00 -32.16
N ASP A 106 -40.23 -30.75 -33.26
CA ASP A 106 -40.33 -30.35 -34.68
C ASP A 106 -39.16 -29.61 -35.37
N SER A 107 -39.12 -29.78 -36.69
CA SER A 107 -38.15 -29.25 -37.68
C SER A 107 -38.92 -29.03 -39.00
N PRO A 108 -38.41 -28.25 -39.98
CA PRO A 108 -37.64 -28.90 -41.04
C PRO A 108 -36.56 -28.06 -41.78
N GLN A 109 -35.45 -28.75 -42.11
CA GLN A 109 -34.68 -28.74 -43.37
C GLN A 109 -34.33 -27.45 -44.18
N LYS A 110 -33.01 -27.32 -44.44
CA LYS A 110 -32.31 -26.95 -45.71
C LYS A 110 -32.56 -25.59 -46.40
N ILE A 111 -31.46 -24.91 -46.73
CA ILE A 111 -30.92 -24.72 -48.10
C ILE A 111 -29.46 -24.17 -48.04
N ALA A 112 -28.65 -24.50 -49.05
CA ALA A 112 -27.31 -23.99 -49.40
C ALA A 112 -26.99 -24.45 -50.86
N PRO A 113 -25.89 -24.04 -51.55
CA PRO A 113 -24.79 -23.12 -51.21
C PRO A 113 -24.45 -22.10 -52.34
N GLN A 114 -23.23 -21.49 -52.29
CA GLN A 114 -22.42 -20.97 -53.44
C GLN A 114 -22.89 -19.70 -54.20
N ASP A 115 -22.02 -18.90 -54.85
CA ASP A 115 -20.56 -18.62 -54.71
C ASP A 115 -20.23 -17.29 -55.43
N GLY A 116 -19.04 -16.67 -55.24
CA GLY A 116 -18.54 -15.62 -56.16
C GLY A 116 -17.64 -14.50 -55.61
N SER A 117 -16.56 -14.20 -56.35
CA SER A 117 -15.60 -13.08 -56.16
C SER A 117 -14.74 -12.89 -57.45
N PRO A 118 -13.82 -11.91 -57.57
CA PRO A 118 -13.75 -10.52 -57.06
C PRO A 118 -13.84 -9.51 -58.25
N PRO A 119 -13.35 -8.25 -58.13
CA PRO A 119 -12.02 -7.94 -58.73
C PRO A 119 -11.19 -6.90 -57.94
N THR A 120 -9.98 -6.59 -58.44
CA THR A 120 -8.90 -5.96 -57.64
C THR A 120 -8.11 -4.88 -58.41
N ILE A 121 -8.19 -3.61 -57.93
CA ILE A 121 -7.17 -2.53 -57.91
C ILE A 121 -6.58 -2.01 -59.27
N TYR A 122 -6.17 -0.73 -59.27
CA TYR A 122 -4.92 -0.13 -59.80
C TYR A 122 -5.16 1.33 -60.29
N SER A 123 -4.30 2.33 -60.03
CA SER A 123 -3.15 2.41 -59.11
C SER A 123 -2.67 3.86 -58.89
N ALA A 124 -1.96 4.10 -57.78
CA ALA A 124 -0.87 5.09 -57.61
C ALA A 124 -1.22 6.61 -57.70
N THR A 125 -0.48 7.54 -57.09
CA THR A 125 0.98 7.56 -56.86
C THR A 125 1.44 8.20 -55.53
N ASN A 126 2.62 7.71 -55.11
CA ASN A 126 3.66 8.35 -54.29
C ASN A 126 3.56 8.39 -52.75
N ILE A 127 4.73 8.07 -52.18
CA ILE A 127 5.07 7.79 -50.78
C ILE A 127 4.19 6.72 -50.11
N HIS A 128 4.63 5.46 -50.15
CA HIS A 128 3.97 4.37 -49.44
C HIS A 128 4.22 4.50 -47.92
N GLN A 129 3.14 4.66 -47.16
CA GLN A 129 3.13 4.72 -45.70
C GLN A 129 2.52 3.45 -45.10
N GLU A 130 3.22 2.81 -44.16
CA GLU A 130 2.70 1.67 -43.38
C GLU A 130 2.92 1.94 -41.88
N ASN A 131 1.97 1.52 -41.03
CA ASN A 131 1.98 1.77 -39.59
C ASN A 131 1.60 0.50 -38.81
N VAL A 132 2.54 -0.08 -38.06
CA VAL A 132 2.37 -1.36 -37.34
C VAL A 132 2.74 -1.16 -35.88
N GLY A 133 1.88 -1.62 -34.97
CA GLY A 133 2.11 -1.50 -33.51
C GLY A 133 2.23 -0.06 -32.98
N GLY A 134 1.90 0.96 -33.80
CA GLY A 134 2.04 2.37 -33.46
C GLY A 134 3.31 3.06 -34.01
N THR A 135 4.10 2.40 -34.87
CA THR A 135 5.29 2.98 -35.54
C THR A 135 5.15 2.95 -37.06
N THR A 136 5.55 4.04 -37.73
CA THR A 136 5.29 4.32 -39.16
C THR A 136 6.55 4.38 -40.02
N TYR A 137 6.50 3.86 -41.26
CA TYR A 137 7.59 3.86 -42.25
C TYR A 137 7.16 4.47 -43.61
N PHE A 138 8.11 4.90 -44.46
CA PHE A 138 7.86 5.65 -45.72
C PHE A 138 8.84 5.34 -46.88
N TYR A 139 8.37 5.22 -48.14
CA TYR A 139 9.21 5.00 -49.35
C TYR A 139 8.72 5.75 -50.64
N PRO A 140 9.58 6.46 -51.42
CA PRO A 140 9.14 7.39 -52.50
C PRO A 140 9.34 6.93 -53.97
N GLN A 141 8.64 7.57 -54.93
CA GLN A 141 8.94 7.56 -56.38
C GLN A 141 8.32 8.79 -57.12
N GLU A 142 8.38 8.86 -58.48
CA GLU A 142 8.27 10.11 -59.27
C GLU A 142 6.89 10.37 -59.97
N GLN A 143 6.78 11.44 -60.79
CA GLN A 143 5.53 12.10 -61.30
C GLN A 143 5.33 11.93 -62.84
N PRO A 144 4.45 12.65 -63.62
CA PRO A 144 3.39 13.66 -63.31
C PRO A 144 2.05 13.61 -64.13
N THR A 145 1.20 14.66 -63.99
CA THR A 145 0.04 15.12 -64.83
C THR A 145 -1.37 14.49 -64.65
N SER A 146 -2.53 15.17 -64.84
CA SER A 146 -2.92 16.61 -64.75
C SER A 146 -4.46 16.84 -64.96
N TYR A 147 -5.06 17.89 -64.35
CA TYR A 147 -6.45 18.41 -64.51
C TYR A 147 -7.60 17.53 -63.93
N GLN A 148 -8.80 18.04 -63.55
CA GLN A 148 -9.41 19.40 -63.62
C GLN A 148 -10.34 19.69 -62.38
N ASN A 149 -11.00 20.86 -62.35
CA ASN A 149 -11.64 21.47 -61.17
C ASN A 149 -13.08 21.00 -60.86
N GLU A 150 -13.52 21.15 -59.60
CA GLU A 150 -14.70 21.97 -59.25
C GLU A 150 -14.69 22.42 -57.76
N GLU A 151 -15.52 23.39 -57.38
CA GLU A 151 -15.45 24.12 -56.09
C GLU A 151 -16.57 23.76 -55.09
N THR A 152 -16.31 23.88 -53.79
CA THR A 152 -17.33 24.27 -52.79
C THR A 152 -16.68 24.80 -51.50
N LEU A 153 -17.33 25.77 -50.83
CA LEU A 153 -16.78 26.50 -49.68
C LEU A 153 -17.21 25.89 -48.31
N PRO A 154 -16.41 26.06 -47.24
CA PRO A 154 -16.66 25.45 -45.94
C PRO A 154 -17.58 26.28 -45.02
N LEU A 155 -18.17 25.61 -44.02
CA LEU A 155 -18.75 26.24 -42.82
C LEU A 155 -17.99 25.79 -41.56
N PRO A 156 -17.68 26.69 -40.60
CA PRO A 156 -16.84 26.38 -39.45
C PRO A 156 -17.65 25.97 -38.22
N TYR A 157 -17.12 25.03 -37.41
CA TYR A 157 -17.46 24.90 -35.99
C TYR A 157 -16.24 24.51 -35.15
N SER A 158 -16.23 24.96 -33.89
CA SER A 158 -15.04 25.03 -33.04
C SER A 158 -14.54 23.68 -32.51
N MET A 159 -13.22 23.49 -32.55
CA MET A 159 -12.52 22.51 -31.72
C MET A 159 -12.61 22.92 -30.24
N THR A 160 -13.35 22.13 -29.43
CA THR A 160 -13.23 22.17 -27.97
C THR A 160 -12.40 20.97 -27.53
N SER A 161 -11.21 21.20 -27.00
CA SER A 161 -10.30 20.12 -26.60
C SER A 161 -10.76 19.46 -25.31
N MET A 162 -11.04 18.15 -25.37
CA MET A 162 -11.27 17.26 -24.23
C MET A 162 -10.62 15.91 -24.54
N THR A 163 -9.36 15.72 -24.14
CA THR A 163 -8.58 14.50 -24.41
C THR A 163 -8.56 13.56 -23.21
N ASP A 164 -9.68 12.88 -22.96
CA ASP A 164 -9.74 11.75 -22.02
C ASP A 164 -9.04 10.52 -22.62
N GLY A 165 -7.74 10.39 -22.33
CA GLY A 165 -6.86 9.34 -22.86
C GLY A 165 -7.03 7.97 -22.19
N TYR A 166 -8.21 7.37 -22.25
CA TYR A 166 -8.43 5.99 -21.77
C TYR A 166 -7.72 4.97 -22.66
N MET A 167 -6.50 4.60 -22.28
CA MET A 167 -5.74 3.47 -22.83
C MET A 167 -5.15 2.63 -21.70
N TYR A 168 -5.83 1.54 -21.34
CA TYR A 168 -5.33 0.16 -21.50
C TYR A 168 -6.34 -0.86 -20.95
N THR A 169 -6.31 -2.08 -21.50
CA THR A 169 -7.17 -3.26 -21.19
C THR A 169 -8.70 -3.04 -21.29
N PRO A 170 -9.37 -3.60 -22.33
CA PRO A 170 -10.83 -3.59 -22.37
C PRO A 170 -11.43 -4.70 -21.49
N SER A 171 -12.15 -4.31 -20.44
CA SER A 171 -13.04 -5.22 -19.70
C SER A 171 -14.10 -5.79 -20.67
N PRO A 172 -14.29 -7.12 -20.77
CA PRO A 172 -15.24 -7.70 -21.70
C PRO A 172 -16.69 -7.37 -21.29
N ILE A 173 -17.42 -6.70 -22.18
CA ILE A 173 -18.82 -6.32 -21.95
C ILE A 173 -19.71 -7.57 -21.87
N SER A 174 -20.48 -7.68 -20.80
CA SER A 174 -21.33 -8.85 -20.50
C SER A 174 -22.57 -8.95 -21.39
N SER A 175 -22.44 -9.55 -22.57
CA SER A 175 -23.59 -9.91 -23.44
C SER A 175 -23.74 -11.42 -23.63
N THR A 176 -24.55 -12.03 -22.74
CA THR A 176 -25.36 -13.25 -22.97
C THR A 176 -24.81 -14.35 -23.90
N THR A 177 -24.21 -15.40 -23.32
CA THR A 177 -24.61 -16.80 -23.60
C THR A 177 -24.03 -17.76 -22.54
N THR A 178 -24.80 -18.78 -22.17
CA THR A 178 -24.47 -19.68 -21.05
C THR A 178 -23.55 -20.81 -21.47
N ASN A 179 -22.22 -20.59 -21.38
CA ASN A 179 -21.20 -21.67 -21.19
C ASN A 179 -19.77 -21.16 -20.90
N SER A 180 -19.46 -19.87 -21.05
CA SER A 180 -18.09 -19.32 -20.93
C SER A 180 -17.49 -19.28 -19.51
N HIS A 181 -18.32 -19.41 -18.46
CA HIS A 181 -17.95 -19.07 -17.08
C HIS A 181 -16.79 -19.92 -16.50
N VAL A 182 -16.61 -21.17 -16.96
CA VAL A 182 -15.55 -22.07 -16.47
C VAL A 182 -14.17 -21.72 -17.05
N GLN A 183 -14.10 -21.14 -18.26
CA GLN A 183 -12.82 -20.79 -18.91
C GLN A 183 -12.30 -19.40 -18.53
N GLN A 184 -13.18 -18.44 -18.20
CA GLN A 184 -12.74 -17.15 -17.67
C GLN A 184 -12.26 -17.25 -16.21
N THR A 185 -12.96 -18.02 -15.37
CA THR A 185 -12.56 -18.23 -13.97
C THR A 185 -11.20 -18.94 -13.86
N THR A 186 -10.99 -20.03 -14.60
CA THR A 186 -9.70 -20.75 -14.58
C THR A 186 -8.50 -19.90 -15.03
N LYS A 187 -8.66 -19.03 -16.04
CA LYS A 187 -7.58 -18.09 -16.43
C LYS A 187 -7.25 -17.06 -15.34
N SER A 188 -8.26 -16.57 -14.61
CA SER A 188 -8.06 -15.64 -13.48
C SER A 188 -7.43 -16.32 -12.25
N PHE A 189 -7.80 -17.56 -11.95
CA PHE A 189 -7.15 -18.33 -10.87
C PHE A 189 -5.67 -18.64 -11.18
N LEU A 190 -5.33 -18.91 -12.45
CA LEU A 190 -3.95 -19.17 -12.84
C LEU A 190 -3.06 -17.91 -12.77
N SER A 191 -3.56 -16.73 -13.16
CA SER A 191 -2.78 -15.48 -13.04
C SER A 191 -2.49 -15.12 -11.58
N THR A 192 -3.49 -15.26 -10.69
CA THR A 192 -3.37 -14.99 -9.25
C THR A 192 -2.55 -16.04 -8.48
N THR A 193 -2.23 -17.17 -9.11
CA THR A 193 -1.32 -18.19 -8.54
C THR A 193 0.14 -17.72 -8.59
N TYR A 194 0.61 -17.27 -9.76
CA TYR A 194 2.02 -16.92 -10.01
C TYR A 194 2.34 -15.44 -9.79
N PHE A 195 1.36 -14.56 -9.98
CA PHE A 195 1.53 -13.11 -9.86
C PHE A 195 0.65 -12.55 -8.75
N MET A 196 0.98 -11.33 -8.30
CA MET A 196 0.14 -10.57 -7.38
C MET A 196 -1.34 -10.54 -7.82
N SER A 197 -2.23 -10.59 -6.84
CA SER A 197 -3.68 -10.42 -7.00
C SER A 197 -4.04 -9.10 -7.69
N GLU A 198 -5.10 -9.12 -8.50
CA GLU A 198 -5.47 -7.96 -9.34
C GLU A 198 -5.96 -6.78 -8.51
N ASP A 199 -6.74 -7.02 -7.46
CA ASP A 199 -7.17 -5.99 -6.51
C ASP A 199 -5.98 -5.30 -5.79
N LEU A 200 -4.99 -6.08 -5.35
CA LEU A 200 -3.80 -5.54 -4.69
C LEU A 200 -2.92 -4.76 -5.68
N ARG A 201 -2.69 -5.29 -6.88
CA ARG A 201 -1.96 -4.60 -7.95
C ARG A 201 -2.62 -3.26 -8.26
N ASN A 202 -3.93 -3.24 -8.48
CA ASN A 202 -4.66 -2.03 -8.84
C ASN A 202 -4.67 -1.01 -7.68
N SER A 203 -4.78 -1.48 -6.42
CA SER A 203 -4.65 -0.63 -5.23
C SER A 203 -3.25 0.00 -5.11
N LEU A 204 -2.18 -0.77 -5.37
CA LEU A 204 -0.81 -0.27 -5.32
C LEU A 204 -0.48 0.69 -6.48
N LEU A 205 -0.96 0.41 -7.70
CA LEU A 205 -0.81 1.30 -8.85
C LEU A 205 -1.50 2.64 -8.59
N LEU A 206 -2.76 2.65 -8.14
CA LEU A 206 -3.49 3.86 -7.79
C LEU A 206 -2.79 4.66 -6.67
N LYS A 207 -2.24 3.99 -5.65
CA LYS A 207 -1.44 4.66 -4.61
C LYS A 207 -0.14 5.27 -5.16
N ASN A 208 0.52 4.60 -6.10
CA ASN A 208 1.73 5.11 -6.75
C ASN A 208 1.42 6.32 -7.66
N GLU A 209 0.31 6.28 -8.39
CA GLU A 209 -0.21 7.39 -9.19
C GLU A 209 -0.51 8.61 -8.32
N ILE A 210 -1.32 8.46 -7.27
CA ILE A 210 -1.65 9.55 -6.31
C ILE A 210 -0.39 10.08 -5.61
N ALA A 211 0.60 9.23 -5.33
CA ALA A 211 1.87 9.66 -4.77
C ALA A 211 2.65 10.55 -5.77
N ASN A 212 2.75 10.12 -7.02
CA ASN A 212 3.59 10.77 -8.04
C ASN A 212 2.89 11.87 -8.84
N SER A 213 1.58 12.06 -8.70
CA SER A 213 0.84 13.13 -9.36
C SER A 213 1.45 14.51 -9.10
N VAL A 214 1.59 15.32 -10.14
CA VAL A 214 2.05 16.71 -10.05
C VAL A 214 0.90 17.60 -10.51
N GLU A 215 0.42 18.44 -9.60
CA GLU A 215 -0.60 19.45 -9.88
C GLU A 215 0.08 20.77 -10.25
N ASP A 216 -0.62 21.64 -10.99
CA ASP A 216 -0.07 22.94 -11.39
C ASP A 216 0.23 23.83 -10.17
N SER A 217 1.52 23.95 -9.86
CA SER A 217 2.06 24.70 -8.72
C SER A 217 2.25 26.19 -9.01
N SER A 218 1.54 26.73 -10.01
CA SER A 218 1.71 28.09 -10.57
C SER A 218 1.53 29.25 -9.58
N ASN A 219 0.93 29.00 -8.42
CA ASN A 219 0.71 29.97 -7.33
C ASN A 219 1.42 29.57 -6.02
N LEU A 220 2.34 28.61 -6.05
CA LEU A 220 3.07 28.09 -4.90
C LEU A 220 4.58 28.38 -5.00
N PRO A 221 5.31 28.45 -3.87
CA PRO A 221 6.77 28.58 -3.92
C PRO A 221 7.39 27.30 -4.51
N ILE A 222 8.40 27.47 -5.36
CA ILE A 222 9.13 26.36 -6.02
C ILE A 222 9.79 25.44 -4.99
N GLU A 223 10.40 26.03 -3.96
CA GLU A 223 11.06 25.35 -2.85
C GLU A 223 10.74 26.08 -1.54
N VAL A 224 10.62 25.32 -0.44
CA VAL A 224 10.26 25.77 0.90
C VAL A 224 11.17 25.05 1.90
N ASP A 225 12.29 25.69 2.26
CA ASP A 225 13.39 25.02 2.97
C ASP A 225 13.88 23.78 2.16
N ASN A 226 14.07 22.61 2.76
CA ASN A 226 14.54 21.41 2.05
C ASN A 226 13.43 20.65 1.27
N TYR A 227 12.37 21.34 0.82
CA TYR A 227 11.18 20.71 0.22
C TYR A 227 10.71 21.41 -1.06
N HIS A 228 10.58 20.65 -2.15
CA HIS A 228 10.16 21.12 -3.48
C HIS A 228 8.89 20.41 -3.99
N SER A 229 8.39 20.83 -5.17
CA SER A 229 7.24 20.23 -5.87
C SER A 229 5.97 20.19 -5.01
N LEU A 230 5.58 21.35 -4.48
CA LEU A 230 4.41 21.48 -3.62
C LEU A 230 3.10 21.30 -4.42
N SER A 231 2.21 20.42 -3.95
CA SER A 231 0.83 20.20 -4.44
C SER A 231 -0.16 20.40 -3.28
N LEU A 232 -1.39 20.85 -3.54
CA LEU A 232 -2.32 21.34 -2.49
C LEU A 232 -3.36 20.28 -2.09
N LEU A 233 -3.23 19.75 -0.87
CA LEU A 233 -4.12 18.69 -0.34
C LEU A 233 -5.35 19.23 0.44
N GLU A 234 -5.21 20.38 1.10
CA GLU A 234 -6.30 21.02 1.88
C GLU A 234 -6.11 22.54 1.83
N ALA A 235 -6.99 23.27 1.14
CA ALA A 235 -6.87 24.73 0.96
C ALA A 235 -7.10 25.52 2.27
N SER A 236 -8.04 25.06 3.09
CA SER A 236 -8.45 25.69 4.34
C SER A 236 -8.98 24.64 5.31
N SER A 237 -8.67 24.76 6.60
CA SER A 237 -9.18 23.84 7.62
C SER A 237 -9.84 24.55 8.81
N ASN A 238 -10.71 23.84 9.52
CA ASN A 238 -11.48 24.33 10.68
C ASN A 238 -10.64 24.48 11.97
N LEU A 239 -9.37 24.88 11.88
CA LEU A 239 -8.53 25.23 13.04
C LEU A 239 -8.70 26.71 13.40
N PRO A 240 -8.43 27.12 14.66
CA PRO A 240 -8.45 28.54 15.06
C PRO A 240 -7.44 29.43 14.31
N VAL A 241 -6.41 28.81 13.72
CA VAL A 241 -5.40 29.45 12.88
C VAL A 241 -5.61 29.02 11.43
N PRO A 242 -5.74 29.96 10.46
CA PRO A 242 -5.82 29.63 9.04
C PRO A 242 -4.65 28.75 8.62
N SER A 243 -4.97 27.65 7.94
CA SER A 243 -4.01 26.58 7.72
C SER A 243 -4.37 25.76 6.48
N SER A 244 -3.32 25.37 5.76
CA SER A 244 -3.39 24.58 4.53
C SER A 244 -2.43 23.39 4.61
N THR A 245 -2.70 22.36 3.81
CA THR A 245 -1.91 21.11 3.75
C THR A 245 -1.38 20.91 2.34
N TYR A 246 -0.11 20.54 2.22
CA TYR A 246 0.57 20.29 0.95
C TYR A 246 1.21 18.91 0.90
N LYS A 247 1.29 18.30 -0.28
CA LYS A 247 2.27 17.25 -0.62
C LYS A 247 3.56 17.95 -1.04
N ALA A 248 4.72 17.50 -0.59
CA ALA A 248 6.02 17.96 -1.09
C ALA A 248 7.05 16.83 -1.12
N ILE A 249 8.16 17.04 -1.82
CA ILE A 249 9.28 16.09 -1.95
C ILE A 249 10.52 16.69 -1.25
N HIS A 250 11.21 15.91 -0.43
CA HIS A 250 12.41 16.35 0.27
C HIS A 250 13.66 16.29 -0.63
N SER A 251 14.34 17.43 -0.82
CA SER A 251 15.32 17.66 -1.90
C SER A 251 16.52 16.70 -1.91
N SER A 252 16.90 16.11 -0.77
CA SER A 252 18.06 15.21 -0.66
C SER A 252 17.74 13.71 -0.53
N THR A 253 16.47 13.33 -0.30
CA THR A 253 16.08 11.91 -0.14
C THR A 253 14.99 11.44 -1.11
N GLY A 254 14.31 12.35 -1.82
CA GLY A 254 13.19 12.02 -2.70
C GLY A 254 11.93 11.50 -1.96
N ILE A 255 11.96 11.45 -0.62
CA ILE A 255 10.83 11.00 0.19
C ILE A 255 9.75 12.07 0.16
N LYS A 256 8.49 11.63 0.03
CA LYS A 256 7.31 12.49 -0.04
C LYS A 256 6.75 12.72 1.37
N TYR A 257 6.42 13.97 1.69
CA TYR A 257 5.93 14.39 3.00
C TYR A 257 4.66 15.23 2.92
N CYS A 258 3.93 15.27 4.04
CA CYS A 258 2.72 16.06 4.24
C CYS A 258 3.07 17.34 5.03
N LEU A 259 3.13 18.47 4.35
CA LEU A 259 3.50 19.76 4.91
C LEU A 259 2.25 20.53 5.35
N ARG A 260 2.10 20.72 6.65
CA ARG A 260 0.99 21.44 7.27
C ARG A 260 1.43 22.86 7.62
N ARG A 261 0.93 23.84 6.87
CA ARG A 261 1.24 25.27 7.03
C ARG A 261 0.25 25.93 7.98
N LEU A 262 0.74 26.59 9.04
CA LEU A 262 0.00 27.58 9.82
C LEU A 262 0.34 28.98 9.28
N HIS A 263 -0.68 29.71 8.82
CA HIS A 263 -0.52 31.01 8.17
C HIS A 263 -0.27 32.09 9.21
N SER A 264 0.65 33.01 8.92
CA SER A 264 0.99 34.20 9.72
C SER A 264 1.32 33.93 11.20
N PHE A 265 1.73 32.70 11.51
CA PHE A 265 2.02 32.21 12.85
C PHE A 265 3.35 32.76 13.38
N ARG A 266 3.32 33.43 14.55
CA ARG A 266 4.51 33.99 15.21
C ARG A 266 4.82 33.21 16.48
N ILE A 267 6.03 32.65 16.56
CA ILE A 267 6.54 31.95 17.75
C ILE A 267 6.82 32.97 18.86
N GLN A 268 6.20 32.79 20.03
CA GLN A 268 6.46 33.63 21.22
C GLN A 268 7.80 33.28 21.90
N SER A 269 8.01 32.00 22.19
CA SER A 269 9.22 31.49 22.87
C SER A 269 9.74 30.26 22.14
N VAL A 270 10.78 30.45 21.31
CA VAL A 270 11.36 29.37 20.49
C VAL A 270 11.86 28.21 21.36
N LYS A 271 12.53 28.51 22.48
CA LYS A 271 13.09 27.48 23.38
C LYS A 271 12.02 26.56 23.96
N LEU A 272 10.91 27.13 24.45
CA LEU A 272 9.83 26.35 25.08
C LEU A 272 8.97 25.63 24.04
N MET A 273 8.65 26.28 22.91
CA MET A 273 7.89 25.63 21.84
C MET A 273 8.67 24.46 21.22
N MET A 274 9.99 24.58 21.07
CA MET A 274 10.83 23.48 20.59
C MET A 274 10.91 22.30 21.56
N GLN A 275 10.80 22.51 22.87
CA GLN A 275 10.67 21.41 23.85
C GLN A 275 9.37 20.61 23.64
N VAL A 276 8.24 21.29 23.37
CA VAL A 276 6.96 20.63 23.03
C VAL A 276 7.07 19.85 21.71
N ILE A 277 7.69 20.46 20.69
CA ILE A 277 7.92 19.85 19.38
C ILE A 277 8.84 18.62 19.46
N ASP A 278 9.94 18.67 20.21
CA ASP A 278 10.87 17.54 20.33
C ASP A 278 10.28 16.36 21.12
N ILE A 279 9.26 16.56 21.95
CA ILE A 279 8.49 15.47 22.54
C ILE A 279 7.61 14.81 21.46
N TRP A 280 6.87 15.60 20.68
CA TRP A 280 6.02 15.09 19.60
C TRP A 280 6.81 14.46 18.44
N LYS A 281 8.03 14.92 18.13
CA LYS A 281 8.95 14.29 17.16
C LYS A 281 9.52 12.94 17.63
N LYS A 282 9.63 12.73 18.94
CA LYS A 282 10.06 11.45 19.54
C LYS A 282 8.90 10.45 19.66
N PHE A 283 7.66 10.94 19.65
CA PHE A 283 6.48 10.10 19.71
C PHE A 283 6.19 9.42 18.36
N SER A 284 6.10 8.10 18.36
CA SER A 284 5.79 7.29 17.18
C SER A 284 4.86 6.14 17.55
N HIS A 285 3.83 5.90 16.75
CA HIS A 285 2.85 4.82 16.97
C HIS A 285 2.16 4.44 15.65
N PRO A 286 1.86 3.16 15.34
CA PRO A 286 1.26 2.75 14.06
C PRO A 286 -0.08 3.39 13.70
N ASN A 287 -0.82 3.91 14.69
CA ASN A 287 -2.09 4.65 14.52
C ASN A 287 -1.94 6.17 14.67
N CYS A 288 -0.74 6.73 14.56
CA CYS A 288 -0.50 8.17 14.56
C CYS A 288 0.41 8.53 13.37
N VAL A 289 0.11 9.61 12.64
CA VAL A 289 1.01 10.13 11.62
C VAL A 289 2.16 10.86 12.32
N ALA A 290 3.39 10.39 12.16
CA ALA A 290 4.53 10.92 12.91
C ALA A 290 4.87 12.36 12.46
N LEU A 291 5.15 13.24 13.44
CA LEU A 291 5.75 14.54 13.21
C LEU A 291 7.26 14.36 13.01
N ARG A 292 7.79 14.83 11.88
CA ARG A 292 9.21 14.70 11.54
C ARG A 292 9.99 15.97 11.85
N GLU A 293 9.46 17.12 11.43
CA GLU A 293 10.15 18.39 11.47
C GLU A 293 9.17 19.56 11.65
N VAL A 294 9.65 20.67 12.22
CA VAL A 294 8.89 21.93 12.31
C VAL A 294 9.86 23.09 12.08
N PHE A 295 9.54 23.96 11.11
CA PHE A 295 10.37 25.11 10.76
C PHE A 295 9.52 26.35 10.39
N THR A 296 10.11 27.53 10.46
CA THR A 296 9.47 28.78 10.02
C THR A 296 9.95 29.18 8.63
N THR A 297 9.06 29.65 7.77
CA THR A 297 9.40 30.13 6.43
C THR A 297 8.74 31.48 6.11
N LYS A 298 9.31 32.17 5.12
CA LYS A 298 8.74 33.35 4.46
C LYS A 298 8.42 33.12 2.98
N ALA A 299 8.62 31.91 2.47
CA ALA A 299 8.48 31.58 1.05
C ALA A 299 7.06 31.86 0.50
N PHE A 300 6.03 31.70 1.33
CA PHE A 300 4.63 31.99 0.99
C PHE A 300 4.23 33.48 1.14
N GLY A 301 5.18 34.39 1.30
CA GLY A 301 4.93 35.84 1.45
C GLY A 301 4.55 36.30 2.86
N ASP A 302 4.31 35.39 3.80
CA ASP A 302 4.03 35.68 5.21
C ASP A 302 4.94 34.89 6.16
N ASN A 303 4.93 35.22 7.45
CA ASN A 303 5.64 34.41 8.47
C ASN A 303 4.81 33.15 8.75
N SER A 304 5.11 32.05 8.06
CA SER A 304 4.43 30.78 8.23
C SER A 304 5.22 29.79 9.10
N LEU A 305 4.52 28.97 9.87
CA LEU A 305 5.09 27.77 10.51
C LEU A 305 4.70 26.54 9.69
N ILE A 306 5.67 25.72 9.31
CA ILE A 306 5.47 24.45 8.61
C ILE A 306 5.71 23.30 9.59
N LEU A 307 4.77 22.36 9.66
CA LEU A 307 4.91 21.10 10.36
C LEU A 307 4.96 19.97 9.32
N VAL A 308 6.03 19.19 9.32
CA VAL A 308 6.26 18.09 8.37
C VAL A 308 5.81 16.78 8.99
N TYR A 309 4.86 16.10 8.36
CA TYR A 309 4.33 14.80 8.76
C TYR A 309 4.59 13.75 7.67
N ASP A 310 4.58 12.47 8.05
CA ASP A 310 4.61 11.37 7.06
C ASP A 310 3.46 11.47 6.06
N TYR A 311 3.76 11.28 4.77
CA TYR A 311 2.74 11.23 3.72
C TYR A 311 2.15 9.82 3.57
N HIS A 312 0.84 9.74 3.38
CA HIS A 312 0.13 8.49 3.13
C HIS A 312 -0.77 8.65 1.90
N ALA A 313 -0.27 8.23 0.74
CA ALA A 313 -0.99 8.30 -0.54
C ALA A 313 -2.33 7.55 -0.48
N GLY A 314 -3.35 8.08 -1.15
CA GLY A 314 -4.71 7.52 -1.18
C GLY A 314 -5.47 7.54 0.15
N SER A 315 -4.87 8.06 1.24
CA SER A 315 -5.56 8.17 2.53
C SER A 315 -6.65 9.24 2.49
N GLN A 316 -7.85 8.88 2.93
CA GLN A 316 -8.99 9.78 3.04
C GLN A 316 -9.37 9.99 4.52
N THR A 317 -10.29 10.90 4.82
CA THR A 317 -10.75 11.14 6.19
C THR A 317 -11.88 10.18 6.61
N LEU A 318 -12.09 9.97 7.92
CA LEU A 318 -13.32 9.30 8.38
C LEU A 318 -14.58 10.08 7.97
N LEU A 319 -14.50 11.43 7.90
CA LEU A 319 -15.56 12.28 7.38
C LEU A 319 -15.95 11.86 5.95
N SER A 320 -14.98 11.79 5.05
CA SER A 320 -15.22 11.47 3.63
C SER A 320 -15.63 10.01 3.43
N LYS A 321 -15.10 9.07 4.23
CA LYS A 321 -15.45 7.64 4.09
C LYS A 321 -16.87 7.31 4.58
N TYR A 322 -17.37 8.02 5.60
CA TYR A 322 -18.61 7.61 6.30
C TYR A 322 -19.72 8.66 6.39
N PHE A 323 -19.42 9.96 6.21
CA PHE A 323 -20.36 11.06 6.47
C PHE A 323 -20.64 11.98 5.28
N THR A 324 -19.83 11.97 4.21
CA THR A 324 -20.21 12.57 2.93
C THR A 324 -20.99 11.55 2.08
N PRO A 325 -22.08 11.95 1.41
CA PRO A 325 -22.83 11.06 0.54
C PRO A 325 -21.99 10.68 -0.69
N THR A 326 -21.69 9.40 -0.88
CA THR A 326 -21.04 8.89 -2.08
C THR A 326 -22.01 8.96 -3.26
N SER A 327 -21.81 9.92 -4.17
CA SER A 327 -22.58 10.03 -5.41
C SER A 327 -22.20 8.91 -6.39
N ASN A 328 -22.90 7.78 -6.31
CA ASN A 328 -22.73 6.67 -7.24
C ASN A 328 -23.12 7.08 -8.67
N GLY A 329 -22.13 7.43 -9.50
CA GLY A 329 -22.24 7.53 -10.97
C GLY A 329 -23.06 8.69 -11.54
N TYR A 330 -23.90 9.37 -10.73
CA TYR A 330 -24.73 10.48 -11.18
C TYR A 330 -24.36 11.79 -10.48
N THR A 331 -24.01 12.79 -11.27
CA THR A 331 -23.78 14.17 -10.83
C THR A 331 -25.06 14.75 -10.23
N PRO A 332 -25.06 15.20 -8.96
CA PRO A 332 -26.13 16.06 -8.47
C PRO A 332 -26.11 17.36 -9.26
N SER A 333 -27.18 17.63 -10.03
CA SER A 333 -27.32 18.90 -10.74
C SER A 333 -27.24 20.06 -9.75
N VAL A 334 -26.58 21.16 -10.14
CA VAL A 334 -26.50 22.40 -9.35
C VAL A 334 -27.87 23.09 -9.38
N GLY A 335 -28.80 22.56 -8.59
CA GLY A 335 -30.24 22.84 -8.71
C GLY A 335 -30.97 22.88 -7.37
N SER A 336 -30.90 24.03 -6.71
CA SER A 336 -31.82 24.51 -5.66
C SER A 336 -32.34 23.49 -4.62
N ALA A 337 -31.68 23.43 -3.46
CA ALA A 337 -32.31 22.98 -2.21
C ALA A 337 -33.23 24.05 -1.58
N PHE A 338 -33.67 25.05 -2.36
CA PHE A 338 -34.33 26.28 -1.89
C PHE A 338 -35.75 26.49 -2.45
N SER A 339 -36.23 25.58 -3.31
CA SER A 339 -37.64 25.54 -3.72
C SER A 339 -38.48 24.95 -2.58
N GLY A 340 -39.06 25.81 -1.75
CA GLY A 340 -39.75 25.40 -0.54
C GLY A 340 -41.16 24.87 -0.81
N ASP A 341 -41.45 23.69 -0.27
CA ASP A 341 -42.83 23.29 0.04
C ASP A 341 -42.84 22.47 1.35
N ALA A 342 -43.46 23.01 2.39
CA ALA A 342 -43.24 22.57 3.78
C ALA A 342 -44.32 21.61 4.27
N ARG A 343 -44.07 20.29 4.18
CA ARG A 343 -44.93 19.31 4.86
C ARG A 343 -44.69 19.29 6.38
N PRO A 344 -45.72 19.37 7.24
CA PRO A 344 -45.53 19.40 8.68
C PRO A 344 -45.07 18.06 9.28
N PHE A 345 -44.09 18.13 10.19
CA PHE A 345 -43.67 17.13 11.18
C PHE A 345 -43.08 15.75 10.73
N SER A 346 -42.28 15.19 11.66
CA SER A 346 -41.89 13.78 11.83
C SER A 346 -40.77 13.10 11.00
N HIS A 347 -40.39 13.50 9.77
CA HIS A 347 -39.51 12.63 8.93
C HIS A 347 -38.08 13.10 8.56
N LYS A 348 -37.65 14.34 8.88
CA LYS A 348 -36.31 14.84 8.45
C LYS A 348 -35.12 13.99 8.93
N ASN A 349 -35.14 13.51 10.18
CA ASN A 349 -34.04 12.73 10.76
C ASN A 349 -33.86 11.33 10.14
N THR A 350 -34.83 10.81 9.39
CA THR A 350 -34.70 9.52 8.68
C THR A 350 -34.16 9.72 7.28
N LEU A 351 -34.64 10.73 6.55
CA LEU A 351 -34.15 11.07 5.21
C LEU A 351 -32.65 11.42 5.19
N GLN A 352 -32.16 12.12 6.23
CA GLN A 352 -30.74 12.47 6.33
C GLN A 352 -29.85 11.28 6.72
N ARG A 353 -30.41 10.19 7.29
CA ARG A 353 -29.69 8.93 7.50
C ARG A 353 -29.57 8.13 6.21
N THR A 354 -30.64 8.06 5.41
CA THR A 354 -30.60 7.39 4.08
C THR A 354 -29.65 8.07 3.10
N ALA A 355 -29.42 9.39 3.21
CA ALA A 355 -28.45 10.11 2.38
C ALA A 355 -27.00 9.66 2.60
N ASN A 356 -26.63 9.27 3.83
CA ASN A 356 -25.26 8.94 4.22
C ASN A 356 -24.93 7.43 4.10
N GLY A 357 -25.81 6.62 3.48
CA GLY A 357 -25.62 5.19 3.29
C GLY A 357 -26.12 4.30 4.44
N PRO A 358 -26.02 2.97 4.29
CA PRO A 358 -26.53 2.00 5.27
C PRO A 358 -25.74 2.05 6.60
N ILE A 359 -26.44 1.70 7.69
CA ILE A 359 -25.88 1.56 9.05
C ILE A 359 -24.64 0.65 9.00
N LEU A 360 -23.56 1.05 9.69
CA LEU A 360 -22.29 0.32 9.69
C LEU A 360 -22.42 -1.04 10.39
N GLN A 361 -21.62 -2.02 9.96
CA GLN A 361 -21.51 -3.28 10.69
C GLN A 361 -20.79 -3.07 12.03
N GLU A 362 -21.25 -3.75 13.09
CA GLU A 362 -20.66 -3.58 14.41
C GLU A 362 -19.18 -4.02 14.45
N SER A 363 -18.80 -5.02 13.66
CA SER A 363 -17.42 -5.47 13.43
C SER A 363 -16.51 -4.35 12.89
N GLU A 364 -17.02 -3.50 11.99
CA GLU A 364 -16.29 -2.35 11.45
C GLU A 364 -16.14 -1.27 12.51
N ILE A 365 -17.19 -0.97 13.28
CA ILE A 365 -17.15 -0.03 14.41
C ILE A 365 -16.15 -0.49 15.47
N TRP A 366 -16.09 -1.78 15.80
CA TRP A 366 -15.11 -2.31 16.75
C TRP A 366 -13.67 -2.26 16.22
N ASN A 367 -13.45 -2.55 14.94
CA ASN A 367 -12.13 -2.36 14.31
C ASN A 367 -11.68 -0.89 14.29
N ILE A 368 -12.62 0.07 14.21
CA ILE A 368 -12.35 1.49 14.40
C ILE A 368 -11.96 1.76 15.87
N ILE A 369 -12.79 1.33 16.83
CA ILE A 369 -12.58 1.57 18.26
C ILE A 369 -11.23 1.01 18.75
N ILE A 370 -10.84 -0.20 18.33
CA ILE A 370 -9.59 -0.84 18.76
C ILE A 370 -8.38 -0.02 18.28
N GLN A 371 -8.33 0.36 17.01
CA GLN A 371 -7.22 1.17 16.48
C GLN A 371 -7.13 2.57 17.13
N LEU A 372 -8.28 3.24 17.34
CA LEU A 372 -8.32 4.55 18.00
C LEU A 372 -7.88 4.44 19.47
N THR A 373 -8.34 3.42 20.19
CA THR A 373 -7.96 3.21 21.61
C THR A 373 -6.50 2.79 21.77
N CYS A 374 -5.90 2.07 20.81
CA CYS A 374 -4.46 1.80 20.78
C CYS A 374 -3.65 3.09 20.67
N GLY A 375 -3.98 3.97 19.71
CA GLY A 375 -3.30 5.25 19.54
C GLY A 375 -3.50 6.20 20.74
N LEU A 376 -4.72 6.32 21.26
CA LEU A 376 -4.99 7.11 22.47
C LEU A 376 -4.23 6.56 23.68
N ARG A 377 -4.13 5.24 23.85
CA ARG A 377 -3.35 4.61 24.93
C ARG A 377 -1.87 5.00 24.84
N ALA A 378 -1.28 4.96 23.64
CA ALA A 378 0.10 5.36 23.44
C ALA A 378 0.32 6.86 23.76
N ILE A 379 -0.56 7.74 23.27
CA ILE A 379 -0.51 9.19 23.55
C ILE A 379 -0.62 9.45 25.06
N HIS A 380 -1.60 8.84 25.74
CA HIS A 380 -1.83 9.05 27.16
C HIS A 380 -0.69 8.49 28.03
N GLN A 381 -0.10 7.35 27.65
CA GLN A 381 1.09 6.79 28.32
C GLN A 381 2.36 7.63 28.12
N ALA A 382 2.44 8.45 27.07
CA ALA A 382 3.51 9.42 26.88
C ALA A 382 3.32 10.72 27.70
N ASN A 383 2.29 10.80 28.55
CA ASN A 383 1.82 12.03 29.21
C ASN A 383 1.46 13.15 28.21
N LEU A 384 0.88 12.78 27.07
CA LEU A 384 0.32 13.68 26.07
C LEU A 384 -1.21 13.53 26.02
N ALA A 385 -1.87 14.38 25.23
CA ALA A 385 -3.28 14.26 24.87
C ALA A 385 -3.45 14.43 23.35
N CYS A 386 -4.50 13.85 22.76
CA CYS A 386 -4.74 13.93 21.33
C CYS A 386 -5.35 15.28 20.93
N ARG A 387 -6.21 15.85 21.79
CA ARG A 387 -6.85 17.19 21.73
C ARG A 387 -7.71 17.49 20.51
N THR A 388 -7.65 16.68 19.45
CA THR A 388 -8.36 16.90 18.19
C THR A 388 -8.82 15.55 17.63
N LEU A 389 -9.84 15.01 18.30
CA LEU A 389 -10.41 13.69 18.01
C LEU A 389 -11.76 13.84 17.29
N ASP A 390 -11.69 14.06 15.98
CA ASP A 390 -12.86 14.26 15.11
C ASP A 390 -12.72 13.52 13.75
N PRO A 391 -13.82 13.32 13.00
CA PRO A 391 -13.77 12.59 11.72
C PRO A 391 -12.87 13.21 10.63
N THR A 392 -12.49 14.48 10.75
CA THR A 392 -11.65 15.21 9.77
C THR A 392 -10.15 15.05 10.05
N LYS A 393 -9.77 14.74 11.31
CA LYS A 393 -8.38 14.55 11.76
C LYS A 393 -8.04 13.09 12.11
N ILE A 394 -8.88 12.16 11.67
CA ILE A 394 -8.56 10.74 11.55
C ILE A 394 -8.58 10.38 10.08
N ILE A 395 -7.46 9.86 9.58
CA ILE A 395 -7.33 9.35 8.22
C ILE A 395 -7.40 7.83 8.18
N THR A 396 -7.89 7.31 7.07
CA THR A 396 -8.12 5.89 6.80
C THR A 396 -7.52 5.52 5.44
N ASP A 397 -6.75 4.44 5.43
CA ASP A 397 -6.21 3.77 4.25
C ASP A 397 -6.75 2.33 4.28
N ASP A 398 -7.68 2.01 3.36
CA ASP A 398 -8.59 0.86 3.45
C ASP A 398 -9.20 0.67 4.86
N LYS A 399 -8.65 -0.25 5.67
CA LYS A 399 -9.06 -0.59 7.04
C LYS A 399 -8.15 -0.01 8.12
N ARG A 400 -6.97 0.51 7.76
CA ARG A 400 -5.99 1.04 8.72
C ARG A 400 -6.24 2.52 9.03
N LEU A 401 -6.24 2.86 10.31
CA LEU A 401 -6.57 4.19 10.84
C LEU A 401 -5.37 4.87 11.48
N ARG A 402 -5.25 6.19 11.27
CA ARG A 402 -4.21 7.02 11.87
C ARG A 402 -4.75 8.39 12.28
N PHE A 403 -4.36 8.88 13.46
CA PHE A 403 -4.54 10.29 13.85
C PHE A 403 -3.62 11.17 13.01
N SER A 404 -4.17 12.14 12.28
CA SER A 404 -3.39 13.10 11.50
C SER A 404 -3.13 14.38 12.29
N PHE A 405 -2.02 15.05 11.99
CA PHE A 405 -1.62 16.33 12.58
C PHE A 405 -1.51 16.33 14.12
N VAL A 406 -1.05 15.22 14.73
CA VAL A 406 -0.85 15.14 16.18
C VAL A 406 0.14 16.22 16.67
N GLY A 407 -0.10 16.75 17.87
CA GLY A 407 0.67 17.86 18.46
C GLY A 407 0.38 19.27 17.90
N ILE A 408 -0.35 19.40 16.79
CA ILE A 408 -0.64 20.73 16.20
C ILE A 408 -1.38 21.67 17.15
N THR A 409 -2.27 21.12 17.97
CA THR A 409 -3.10 21.88 18.91
C THR A 409 -2.29 22.32 20.15
N ASP A 410 -1.27 21.56 20.56
CA ASP A 410 -0.32 22.00 21.58
C ASP A 410 0.54 23.16 21.08
N ILE A 411 0.94 23.14 19.81
CA ILE A 411 1.72 24.22 19.17
C ILE A 411 0.85 25.47 18.96
N ILE A 412 -0.40 25.33 18.51
CA ILE A 412 -1.33 26.45 18.30
C ILE A 412 -1.74 27.12 19.62
N THR A 413 -1.99 26.33 20.66
CA THR A 413 -2.42 26.84 21.98
C THR A 413 -1.27 27.05 22.97
N PHE A 414 -0.02 27.02 22.48
CA PHE A 414 1.17 27.25 23.29
C PHE A 414 1.19 28.66 23.89
N ASP A 415 1.21 28.74 25.21
CA ASP A 415 1.33 29.98 25.98
C ASP A 415 2.70 30.06 26.65
N SER A 416 3.50 31.05 26.25
CA SER A 416 4.84 31.25 26.79
C SER A 416 4.88 31.67 28.27
N ASN A 417 3.75 32.06 28.86
CA ASN A 417 3.63 32.45 30.27
C ASN A 417 3.42 31.25 31.21
N GLN A 418 3.08 30.08 30.69
CA GLN A 418 2.84 28.87 31.49
C GLN A 418 4.15 28.16 31.83
N GLN A 419 4.40 27.96 33.12
CA GLN A 419 5.63 27.31 33.62
C GLN A 419 5.76 25.84 33.17
N ASN A 420 4.64 25.17 32.88
CA ASN A 420 4.61 23.81 32.34
C ASN A 420 3.53 23.71 31.24
N PRO A 421 3.91 23.61 29.95
CA PRO A 421 2.96 23.50 28.83
C PRO A 421 2.01 22.30 28.91
N PHE A 422 2.33 21.29 29.72
CA PHE A 422 1.55 20.06 29.86
C PHE A 422 0.71 20.01 31.16
N GLN A 423 0.63 21.10 31.92
CA GLN A 423 -0.12 21.15 33.20
C GLN A 423 -1.58 20.69 33.07
N LEU A 424 -2.23 20.95 31.93
CA LEU A 424 -3.63 20.59 31.67
C LEU A 424 -3.82 19.25 30.93
N VAL A 425 -2.77 18.46 30.70
CA VAL A 425 -2.88 17.17 29.98
C VAL A 425 -3.95 16.26 30.57
N ASN A 426 -4.02 16.12 31.90
CA ASN A 426 -5.03 15.27 32.55
C ASN A 426 -6.47 15.70 32.22
N HIS A 427 -6.73 16.99 31.99
CA HIS A 427 -8.04 17.49 31.53
C HIS A 427 -8.26 17.10 30.06
N TYR A 428 -7.28 17.37 29.20
CA TYR A 428 -7.36 17.05 27.78
C TYR A 428 -7.49 15.53 27.51
N GLN A 429 -6.96 14.67 28.38
CA GLN A 429 -7.20 13.22 28.34
C GLN A 429 -8.65 12.84 28.68
N GLN A 430 -9.36 13.60 29.54
CA GLN A 430 -10.80 13.44 29.75
C GLN A 430 -11.62 13.92 28.54
N ASP A 431 -11.17 15.01 27.90
CA ASP A 431 -11.77 15.52 26.67
C ASP A 431 -11.63 14.51 25.53
N ASP A 432 -10.44 13.91 25.34
CA ASP A 432 -10.18 12.83 24.37
C ASP A 432 -11.16 11.66 24.57
N LEU A 433 -11.29 11.13 25.79
CA LEU A 433 -12.19 10.00 26.07
C LEU A 433 -13.66 10.37 25.84
N THR A 434 -14.03 11.62 26.13
CA THR A 434 -15.40 12.13 25.90
C THR A 434 -15.66 12.33 24.40
N ALA A 435 -14.66 12.81 23.64
CA ALA A 435 -14.71 12.93 22.19
C ALA A 435 -14.75 11.56 21.49
N LEU A 436 -14.08 10.54 22.04
CA LEU A 436 -14.17 9.16 21.55
C LEU A 436 -15.62 8.64 21.65
N GLY A 437 -16.29 8.84 22.79
CA GLY A 437 -17.69 8.46 22.95
C GLY A 437 -18.63 9.17 21.96
N LYS A 438 -18.36 10.46 21.69
CA LYS A 438 -19.09 11.26 20.68
C LYS A 438 -18.84 10.75 19.25
N LEU A 439 -17.59 10.47 18.89
CA LEU A 439 -17.20 9.94 17.58
C LEU A 439 -17.85 8.57 17.32
N ILE A 440 -17.88 7.68 18.32
CA ILE A 440 -18.55 6.39 18.20
C ILE A 440 -20.05 6.59 17.95
N ILE A 441 -20.75 7.47 18.68
CA ILE A 441 -22.17 7.79 18.39
C ILE A 441 -22.34 8.30 16.95
N ALA A 442 -21.47 9.20 16.49
CA ALA A 442 -21.54 9.74 15.13
C ALA A 442 -21.45 8.63 14.08
N LEU A 443 -20.50 7.69 14.23
CA LEU A 443 -20.32 6.53 13.36
C LEU A 443 -21.54 5.59 13.42
N CYS A 444 -21.98 5.22 14.63
CA CYS A 444 -23.13 4.34 14.84
C CYS A 444 -24.43 4.86 14.21
N CYS A 445 -24.62 6.19 14.20
CA CYS A 445 -25.78 6.86 13.60
C CYS A 445 -25.54 7.41 12.17
N ARG A 446 -24.33 7.26 11.62
CA ARG A 446 -23.84 7.86 10.36
C ARG A 446 -24.17 9.35 10.18
N CYS A 447 -24.24 10.10 11.27
CA CYS A 447 -24.71 11.48 11.28
C CYS A 447 -23.99 12.29 12.37
N LEU A 448 -23.32 13.38 11.98
CA LEU A 448 -22.60 14.25 12.92
C LEU A 448 -23.53 14.93 13.94
N GLN A 449 -24.77 15.23 13.55
CA GLN A 449 -25.75 15.91 14.41
C GLN A 449 -26.18 15.08 15.63
N SER A 450 -26.01 13.75 15.57
CA SER A 450 -26.34 12.80 16.66
C SER A 450 -25.58 13.05 17.97
N VAL A 451 -24.48 13.82 17.89
CA VAL A 451 -23.56 14.17 18.98
C VAL A 451 -24.06 15.33 19.85
N HIS A 452 -24.98 16.16 19.34
CA HIS A 452 -25.48 17.32 20.08
C HIS A 452 -26.31 16.89 21.30
N SER A 453 -26.17 17.64 22.40
CA SER A 453 -26.77 17.32 23.72
C SER A 453 -28.28 17.04 23.66
N ASN A 454 -29.00 17.72 22.75
CA ASN A 454 -30.44 17.59 22.58
C ASN A 454 -30.86 16.29 21.85
N GLN A 455 -29.93 15.61 21.18
CA GLN A 455 -30.18 14.38 20.40
C GLN A 455 -29.51 13.14 20.99
N ILE A 456 -28.47 13.31 21.81
CA ILE A 456 -27.59 12.23 22.27
C ILE A 456 -28.33 11.06 22.95
N GLN A 457 -29.39 11.35 23.72
CA GLN A 457 -30.21 10.32 24.38
C GLN A 457 -31.03 9.48 23.39
N HIS A 458 -31.58 10.09 22.35
CA HIS A 458 -32.27 9.40 21.25
C HIS A 458 -31.28 8.56 20.43
N SER A 459 -30.05 9.07 20.21
CA SER A 459 -28.99 8.31 19.56
C SER A 459 -28.56 7.07 20.37
N ILE A 460 -28.50 7.17 21.71
CA ILE A 460 -28.21 6.02 22.60
C ILE A 460 -29.35 4.99 22.58
N ASP A 461 -30.62 5.41 22.48
CA ASP A 461 -31.77 4.51 22.27
C ASP A 461 -31.70 3.80 20.91
N LEU A 462 -31.43 4.52 19.81
CA LEU A 462 -31.19 3.90 18.50
C LEU A 462 -30.06 2.87 18.55
N ILE A 463 -28.94 3.19 19.21
CA ILE A 463 -27.81 2.27 19.35
C ILE A 463 -28.23 1.02 20.13
N SER A 464 -29.04 1.17 21.18
CA SER A 464 -29.60 0.07 21.97
C SER A 464 -30.59 -0.84 21.22
N ARG A 465 -30.96 -0.51 19.98
CA ARG A 465 -31.87 -1.31 19.12
C ARG A 465 -31.16 -1.98 17.94
N HIS A 466 -29.96 -1.50 17.58
CA HIS A 466 -29.23 -1.94 16.38
C HIS A 466 -27.86 -2.58 16.66
N TYR A 467 -27.32 -2.42 17.87
CA TYR A 467 -26.00 -2.92 18.26
C TYR A 467 -26.01 -3.57 19.66
N SER A 468 -24.92 -4.26 20.00
CA SER A 468 -24.74 -4.93 21.29
C SER A 468 -24.82 -4.00 22.50
N SER A 469 -25.19 -4.59 23.63
CA SER A 469 -25.14 -3.96 24.95
C SER A 469 -23.73 -3.48 25.30
N ASP A 470 -22.68 -4.19 24.87
CA ASP A 470 -21.27 -3.79 25.08
C ASP A 470 -20.96 -2.43 24.46
N LEU A 471 -21.38 -2.20 23.21
CA LEU A 471 -21.12 -0.94 22.52
C LEU A 471 -21.83 0.22 23.23
N LYS A 472 -23.10 0.01 23.62
CA LYS A 472 -23.85 0.93 24.47
C LYS A 472 -23.16 1.17 25.82
N ASN A 473 -22.65 0.14 26.47
CA ASN A 473 -21.98 0.21 27.78
C ASN A 473 -20.62 0.94 27.71
N LEU A 474 -19.90 0.81 26.60
CA LEU A 474 -18.68 1.58 26.34
C LEU A 474 -19.01 3.06 26.10
N ILE A 475 -19.97 3.36 25.23
CA ILE A 475 -20.41 4.74 24.93
C ILE A 475 -20.90 5.44 26.21
N THR A 476 -21.74 4.76 27.00
CA THR A 476 -22.27 5.30 28.27
C THR A 476 -21.14 5.58 29.27
N TYR A 477 -20.12 4.71 29.33
CA TYR A 477 -18.93 4.94 30.14
C TYR A 477 -18.13 6.17 29.67
N LEU A 478 -17.82 6.26 28.37
CA LEU A 478 -17.03 7.36 27.80
C LEU A 478 -17.72 8.72 27.95
N LEU A 479 -19.05 8.75 27.84
CA LEU A 479 -19.88 9.95 27.97
C LEU A 479 -20.32 10.27 29.41
N SER A 480 -19.99 9.41 30.38
CA SER A 480 -20.34 9.67 31.79
C SER A 480 -19.74 11.01 32.24
N PRO A 481 -20.56 11.98 32.68
CA PRO A 481 -20.06 13.20 33.31
C PRO A 481 -19.54 12.87 34.71
N ASN A 482 -18.63 13.71 35.21
CA ASN A 482 -18.08 13.68 36.57
C ASN A 482 -17.31 12.40 37.00
N LYS A 483 -17.35 11.29 36.25
CA LYS A 483 -16.37 10.21 36.42
C LYS A 483 -15.04 10.59 35.77
N VAL A 484 -13.96 10.51 36.54
CA VAL A 484 -12.59 10.47 36.01
C VAL A 484 -12.40 9.13 35.28
N LYS A 485 -12.15 9.21 33.98
CA LYS A 485 -12.02 8.07 33.06
C LYS A 485 -10.55 7.84 32.74
N SER A 486 -10.20 6.61 32.39
CA SER A 486 -8.85 6.26 31.92
C SER A 486 -8.95 5.33 30.74
N ILE A 487 -8.06 5.49 29.76
CA ILE A 487 -7.94 4.56 28.62
C ILE A 487 -7.63 3.12 29.08
N VAL A 488 -7.04 2.94 30.27
CA VAL A 488 -6.81 1.62 30.88
C VAL A 488 -8.12 0.97 31.34
N GLU A 489 -9.08 1.74 31.87
CA GLU A 489 -10.43 1.23 32.21
C GLU A 489 -11.28 0.89 30.96
N VAL A 490 -10.89 1.37 29.77
CA VAL A 490 -11.52 0.99 28.50
C VAL A 490 -11.07 -0.40 28.06
N MET A 491 -9.83 -0.82 28.35
CA MET A 491 -9.26 -2.08 27.87
C MET A 491 -10.12 -3.33 28.21
N PRO A 492 -10.64 -3.51 29.44
CA PRO A 492 -11.53 -4.65 29.75
C PRO A 492 -12.84 -4.67 28.94
N LYS A 493 -13.33 -3.51 28.47
CA LYS A 493 -14.57 -3.41 27.68
C LYS A 493 -14.39 -3.83 26.22
N ILE A 494 -13.14 -3.88 25.74
CA ILE A 494 -12.79 -4.22 24.36
C ILE A 494 -11.91 -5.47 24.25
N GLY A 495 -11.40 -6.01 25.37
CA GLY A 495 -10.44 -7.12 25.43
C GLY A 495 -10.83 -8.36 24.64
N ALA A 496 -12.08 -8.81 24.71
CA ALA A 496 -12.54 -9.98 23.94
C ALA A 496 -12.46 -9.77 22.41
N ARG A 497 -12.53 -8.52 21.93
CA ARG A 497 -12.52 -8.16 20.51
C ARG A 497 -11.11 -7.87 19.97
N PHE A 498 -10.13 -7.72 20.86
CA PHE A 498 -8.71 -7.62 20.47
C PHE A 498 -8.22 -8.89 19.78
N TYR A 499 -8.72 -10.08 20.15
CA TYR A 499 -8.34 -11.34 19.49
C TYR A 499 -8.74 -11.34 18.01
N THR A 500 -9.98 -10.95 17.68
CA THR A 500 -10.43 -10.82 16.28
C THR A 500 -9.66 -9.74 15.52
N HIS A 501 -9.22 -8.66 16.18
CA HIS A 501 -8.39 -7.65 15.53
C HIS A 501 -6.95 -8.14 15.29
N LEU A 502 -6.39 -8.92 16.22
CA LEU A 502 -5.08 -9.56 16.06
C LEU A 502 -5.11 -10.61 14.94
N GLU A 503 -6.12 -11.48 14.92
CA GLU A 503 -6.38 -12.46 13.86
C GLU A 503 -6.49 -11.78 12.48
N LEU A 504 -7.19 -10.64 12.38
CA LEU A 504 -7.28 -9.85 11.15
C LEU A 504 -5.94 -9.18 10.75
N LEU A 505 -5.04 -8.93 11.69
CA LEU A 505 -3.68 -8.42 11.40
C LEU A 505 -2.74 -9.55 10.99
N GLU A 506 -2.79 -10.70 11.65
CA GLU A 506 -1.99 -11.89 11.33
C GLU A 506 -2.33 -12.40 9.92
N ASN A 507 -3.63 -12.60 9.60
CA ASN A 507 -4.07 -12.93 8.24
C ASN A 507 -3.67 -11.87 7.18
N HIS A 508 -3.49 -10.61 7.58
CA HIS A 508 -3.01 -9.55 6.67
C HIS A 508 -1.50 -9.61 6.45
N CYS A 509 -0.72 -9.89 7.49
CA CYS A 509 0.72 -10.16 7.39
C CYS A 509 0.99 -11.38 6.52
N ASP A 510 0.30 -12.50 6.77
CA ASP A 510 0.44 -13.74 5.99
C ASP A 510 0.12 -13.49 4.50
N MET A 511 -0.96 -12.75 4.21
CA MET A 511 -1.30 -12.38 2.84
C MET A 511 -0.23 -11.49 2.18
N GLN A 512 0.33 -10.52 2.92
CA GLN A 512 1.43 -9.68 2.41
C GLN A 512 2.72 -10.47 2.19
N GLU A 513 3.05 -11.43 3.06
CA GLU A 513 4.22 -12.29 2.88
C GLU A 513 4.05 -13.23 1.68
N ASN A 514 2.88 -13.84 1.49
CA ASN A 514 2.60 -14.68 0.33
C ASN A 514 2.71 -13.91 -1.00
N GLU A 515 2.19 -12.67 -1.08
CA GLU A 515 2.31 -11.84 -2.28
C GLU A 515 3.77 -11.34 -2.48
N LEU A 516 4.51 -11.07 -1.41
CA LEU A 516 5.93 -10.70 -1.47
C LEU A 516 6.81 -11.88 -1.94
N LEU A 517 6.50 -13.11 -1.52
CA LEU A 517 7.20 -14.31 -1.97
C LEU A 517 7.04 -14.52 -3.49
N LYS A 518 5.83 -14.34 -4.04
CA LYS A 518 5.59 -14.37 -5.49
C LYS A 518 6.42 -13.32 -6.22
N GLU A 519 6.42 -12.07 -5.77
CA GLU A 519 7.17 -11.00 -6.46
C GLU A 519 8.69 -11.14 -6.30
N MET A 520 9.18 -11.72 -5.19
CA MET A 520 10.58 -12.13 -5.03
C MET A 520 10.96 -13.22 -6.06
N GLU A 521 10.10 -14.22 -6.23
CA GLU A 521 10.28 -15.33 -7.17
C GLU A 521 10.23 -14.83 -8.62
N ASN A 522 9.21 -14.06 -9.00
CA ASN A 522 9.12 -13.35 -10.28
C ASN A 522 10.36 -12.49 -10.55
N GLY A 523 10.91 -11.82 -9.54
CA GLY A 523 12.17 -11.10 -9.63
C GLY A 523 13.40 -11.98 -9.90
N ARG A 524 13.44 -13.21 -9.37
CA ARG A 524 14.50 -14.21 -9.70
C ARG A 524 14.34 -14.70 -11.12
N LEU A 525 13.13 -15.10 -11.50
CA LEU A 525 12.78 -15.59 -12.84
C LEU A 525 13.13 -14.54 -13.90
N TYR A 526 12.75 -13.27 -13.69
CA TYR A 526 13.11 -12.16 -14.57
C TYR A 526 14.63 -12.03 -14.77
N ARG A 527 15.44 -12.10 -13.70
CA ARG A 527 16.91 -12.05 -13.81
C ARG A 527 17.47 -13.26 -14.56
N LEU A 528 16.88 -14.43 -14.42
CA LEU A 528 17.27 -15.65 -15.14
C LEU A 528 16.94 -15.53 -16.64
N LEU A 529 15.78 -14.97 -16.98
CA LEU A 529 15.39 -14.66 -18.36
C LEU A 529 16.27 -13.59 -18.99
N VAL A 530 16.67 -12.57 -18.25
CA VAL A 530 17.65 -11.58 -18.71
C VAL A 530 19.02 -12.23 -18.98
N LYS A 531 19.51 -13.14 -18.11
CA LYS A 531 20.74 -13.92 -18.41
C LYS A 531 20.61 -14.70 -19.72
N LEU A 532 19.55 -15.51 -19.85
CA LEU A 532 19.28 -16.33 -21.04
C LEU A 532 19.20 -15.48 -22.32
N GLY A 533 18.40 -14.41 -22.31
CA GLY A 533 18.24 -13.48 -23.43
C GLY A 533 19.48 -12.60 -23.72
N THR A 534 20.48 -12.58 -22.83
CA THR A 534 21.77 -11.91 -23.08
C THR A 534 22.75 -12.82 -23.83
N ILE A 535 22.58 -14.15 -23.72
CA ILE A 535 23.48 -15.18 -24.26
C ILE A 535 22.92 -15.81 -25.55
N ASN A 536 21.61 -16.07 -25.59
CA ASN A 536 20.94 -16.60 -26.76
C ASN A 536 21.02 -15.60 -27.93
N GLU A 537 21.12 -16.11 -29.16
CA GLU A 537 21.17 -15.32 -30.40
C GLU A 537 22.26 -14.22 -30.41
N ARG A 538 23.40 -14.46 -29.74
CA ARG A 538 24.45 -13.45 -29.54
C ARG A 538 25.72 -13.75 -30.33
N ASP A 539 26.08 -12.84 -31.23
CA ASP A 539 27.42 -12.73 -31.81
C ASP A 539 28.41 -12.15 -30.78
N LEU A 540 29.64 -12.65 -30.74
CA LEU A 540 30.69 -12.11 -29.85
C LEU A 540 32.03 -11.96 -30.57
N HIS A 541 32.62 -10.77 -30.55
CA HIS A 541 33.95 -10.49 -31.12
C HIS A 541 34.17 -11.04 -32.55
N MET A 542 33.15 -10.92 -33.41
CA MET A 542 33.06 -11.44 -34.79
C MET A 542 32.91 -12.97 -34.93
N ASP A 543 32.77 -13.72 -33.85
CA ASP A 543 32.21 -15.08 -33.88
C ASP A 543 30.67 -15.01 -33.89
N VAL A 544 30.10 -15.23 -35.08
CA VAL A 544 28.65 -15.34 -35.36
C VAL A 544 28.09 -16.71 -34.92
N THR A 545 28.95 -17.62 -34.46
CA THR A 545 28.60 -18.95 -33.94
C THR A 545 28.82 -19.08 -32.43
N TRP A 546 29.08 -17.98 -31.72
CA TRP A 546 29.38 -18.01 -30.29
C TRP A 546 28.23 -18.60 -29.46
N SER A 547 26.98 -18.16 -29.69
CA SER A 547 25.79 -18.75 -29.03
C SER A 547 25.41 -20.14 -29.57
N GLU A 548 25.92 -20.53 -30.73
CA GLU A 548 25.60 -21.77 -31.45
C GLU A 548 26.48 -22.96 -31.06
N THR A 549 27.48 -22.76 -30.20
CA THR A 549 28.55 -23.75 -29.94
C THR A 549 28.58 -24.26 -28.50
N GLY A 550 28.91 -25.55 -28.36
CA GLY A 550 29.19 -26.22 -27.08
C GLY A 550 28.10 -26.03 -26.02
N ASN A 551 28.52 -25.60 -24.83
CA ASN A 551 27.63 -25.37 -23.68
C ASN A 551 26.53 -24.32 -23.95
N ARG A 552 26.75 -23.39 -24.90
CA ARG A 552 25.78 -22.33 -25.24
C ARG A 552 24.67 -22.84 -26.15
N TYR A 553 24.98 -23.80 -27.03
CA TYR A 553 23.97 -24.53 -27.81
C TYR A 553 22.96 -25.26 -26.93
N MET A 554 23.38 -25.78 -25.76
CA MET A 554 22.46 -26.40 -24.80
C MET A 554 21.44 -25.40 -24.24
N LEU A 555 21.85 -24.13 -24.04
CA LEU A 555 20.97 -23.04 -23.59
C LEU A 555 19.99 -22.62 -24.70
N LYS A 556 20.42 -22.65 -25.96
CA LYS A 556 19.57 -22.43 -27.14
C LYS A 556 18.47 -23.49 -27.25
N LEU A 557 18.82 -24.77 -27.09
CA LEU A 557 17.82 -25.86 -27.06
C LEU A 557 16.92 -25.79 -25.82
N PHE A 558 17.46 -25.38 -24.67
CA PHE A 558 16.65 -25.14 -23.46
C PHE A 558 15.64 -24.00 -23.65
N ARG A 559 16.01 -22.91 -24.35
CA ARG A 559 15.06 -21.86 -24.74
C ARG A 559 13.95 -22.41 -25.64
N ASP A 560 14.28 -23.27 -26.60
CA ASP A 560 13.26 -23.91 -27.45
C ASP A 560 12.31 -24.82 -26.63
N TYR A 561 12.85 -25.60 -25.69
CA TYR A 561 12.07 -26.40 -24.72
C TYR A 561 11.21 -25.54 -23.77
N LEU A 562 11.61 -24.30 -23.48
CA LEU A 562 10.92 -23.41 -22.56
C LEU A 562 9.79 -22.60 -23.24
N PHE A 563 9.99 -22.15 -24.48
CA PHE A 563 9.13 -21.16 -25.14
C PHE A 563 8.56 -21.58 -26.50
N HIS A 564 9.12 -22.60 -27.15
CA HIS A 564 8.70 -23.05 -28.49
C HIS A 564 8.11 -24.47 -28.48
N THR A 565 7.56 -24.87 -27.33
CA THR A 565 6.74 -26.09 -27.17
C THR A 565 5.48 -26.04 -28.03
N VAL A 566 5.07 -27.21 -28.54
CA VAL A 566 3.86 -27.39 -29.36
C VAL A 566 2.99 -28.54 -28.84
N THR A 567 1.71 -28.56 -29.21
CA THR A 567 0.79 -29.69 -28.97
C THR A 567 1.01 -30.80 -29.99
N GLU A 568 0.34 -31.94 -29.80
CA GLU A 568 0.33 -33.06 -30.77
C GLU A 568 -0.16 -32.64 -32.18
N ASP A 569 -0.98 -31.59 -32.26
CA ASP A 569 -1.46 -30.99 -33.51
C ASP A 569 -0.47 -29.99 -34.15
N GLY A 570 0.70 -29.77 -33.55
CA GLY A 570 1.70 -28.78 -33.97
C GLY A 570 1.36 -27.32 -33.60
N ASN A 571 0.30 -27.07 -32.83
CA ASN A 571 -0.06 -25.71 -32.38
C ASN A 571 0.84 -25.23 -31.23
N PRO A 572 1.20 -23.94 -31.13
CA PRO A 572 2.01 -23.43 -30.02
C PRO A 572 1.36 -23.69 -28.65
N TRP A 573 2.13 -24.31 -27.74
CA TRP A 573 1.70 -24.59 -26.37
C TRP A 573 2.29 -23.55 -25.40
N LEU A 574 1.41 -22.67 -24.90
CA LEU A 574 1.75 -21.57 -24.00
C LEU A 574 1.20 -21.85 -22.60
N ASP A 575 2.00 -22.49 -21.75
CA ASP A 575 1.68 -22.74 -20.34
C ASP A 575 2.67 -22.03 -19.39
N MET A 576 2.13 -21.20 -18.51
CA MET A 576 2.91 -20.51 -17.47
C MET A 576 3.39 -21.48 -16.38
N SER A 577 2.66 -22.57 -16.10
CA SER A 577 3.08 -23.58 -15.13
C SER A 577 4.36 -24.28 -15.58
N HIS A 578 4.42 -24.70 -16.86
CA HIS A 578 5.65 -25.17 -17.50
C HIS A 578 6.80 -24.17 -17.38
N ILE A 579 6.59 -22.91 -17.79
CA ILE A 579 7.65 -21.89 -17.80
C ILE A 579 8.20 -21.64 -16.39
N VAL A 580 7.33 -21.39 -15.42
CA VAL A 580 7.72 -21.12 -14.01
C VAL A 580 8.42 -22.33 -13.39
N SER A 581 7.84 -23.53 -13.53
CA SER A 581 8.41 -24.77 -12.97
C SER A 581 9.79 -25.08 -13.57
N THR A 582 9.94 -24.96 -14.88
CA THR A 582 11.18 -25.23 -15.62
C THR A 582 12.29 -24.23 -15.27
N LEU A 583 11.97 -22.93 -15.17
CA LEU A 583 12.92 -21.91 -14.73
C LEU A 583 13.29 -22.05 -13.25
N ASN A 584 12.35 -22.44 -12.38
CA ASN A 584 12.65 -22.72 -10.96
C ASN A 584 13.57 -23.92 -10.78
N LYS A 585 13.41 -24.99 -11.57
CA LYS A 585 14.34 -26.12 -11.60
C LYS A 585 15.74 -25.70 -12.06
N LEU A 586 15.82 -24.81 -13.06
CA LEU A 586 17.08 -24.23 -13.52
C LEU A 586 17.75 -23.35 -12.45
N ASP A 587 17.03 -22.43 -11.80
CA ASP A 587 17.63 -21.57 -10.75
C ASP A 587 17.99 -22.37 -9.48
N ALA A 588 17.23 -23.41 -9.14
CA ALA A 588 17.62 -24.36 -8.10
C ALA A 588 18.83 -25.23 -8.50
N GLY A 589 19.04 -25.47 -9.80
CA GLY A 589 20.07 -26.37 -10.32
C GLY A 589 19.80 -27.83 -9.93
N THR A 590 18.58 -28.33 -10.18
CA THR A 590 18.19 -29.67 -9.72
C THR A 590 18.89 -30.80 -10.50
N MET A 591 19.00 -31.97 -9.86
CA MET A 591 19.46 -33.22 -10.50
C MET A 591 18.37 -33.90 -11.35
N GLU A 592 17.22 -33.25 -11.53
CA GLU A 592 16.18 -33.71 -12.45
C GLU A 592 16.71 -33.62 -13.90
N LYS A 593 16.35 -34.58 -14.75
CA LYS A 593 16.78 -34.62 -16.14
C LYS A 593 15.70 -34.04 -17.05
N VAL A 594 16.11 -33.19 -17.97
CA VAL A 594 15.30 -32.63 -19.06
C VAL A 594 15.78 -33.18 -20.40
N GLN A 595 14.85 -33.44 -21.30
CA GLN A 595 15.11 -33.88 -22.67
C GLN A 595 15.04 -32.66 -23.60
N LEU A 596 16.15 -32.36 -24.27
CA LEU A 596 16.27 -31.27 -25.22
C LEU A 596 16.45 -31.85 -26.63
N MET A 597 15.68 -31.37 -27.59
CA MET A 597 15.66 -31.86 -28.97
C MET A 597 16.15 -30.78 -29.93
N SER A 598 16.95 -31.16 -30.93
CA SER A 598 17.36 -30.25 -32.01
C SER A 598 16.20 -29.93 -32.96
N ARG A 599 16.27 -28.78 -33.63
CA ARG A 599 15.20 -28.28 -34.53
C ARG A 599 15.00 -29.09 -35.82
N ASP A 600 15.91 -30.02 -36.12
CA ASP A 600 15.80 -30.99 -37.20
C ASP A 600 15.24 -32.35 -36.72
N GLU A 601 14.91 -32.47 -35.42
CA GLU A 601 14.43 -33.66 -34.73
C GLU A 601 15.40 -34.86 -34.72
N GLN A 602 16.63 -34.69 -35.22
CA GLN A 602 17.60 -35.79 -35.38
C GLN A 602 18.42 -36.07 -34.12
N SER A 603 18.61 -35.07 -33.25
CA SER A 603 19.45 -35.17 -32.06
C SER A 603 18.65 -34.90 -30.78
N VAL A 604 18.83 -35.77 -29.79
CA VAL A 604 18.23 -35.65 -28.47
C VAL A 604 19.34 -35.67 -27.41
N LEU A 605 19.39 -34.60 -26.61
CA LEU A 605 20.26 -34.48 -25.44
C LEU A 605 19.45 -34.65 -24.16
N VAL A 606 19.97 -35.42 -23.21
CA VAL A 606 19.36 -35.60 -21.88
C VAL A 606 20.34 -35.06 -20.84
N VAL A 607 20.03 -33.91 -20.27
CA VAL A 607 20.89 -33.13 -19.36
C VAL A 607 20.15 -32.84 -18.06
N THR A 608 20.88 -32.54 -16.98
CA THR A 608 20.28 -32.07 -15.73
C THR A 608 20.13 -30.55 -15.70
N TYR A 609 19.20 -30.05 -14.89
CA TYR A 609 19.09 -28.61 -14.62
C TYR A 609 20.35 -28.05 -13.93
N ALA A 610 21.07 -28.88 -13.15
CA ALA A 610 22.38 -28.54 -12.59
C ALA A 610 23.44 -28.25 -13.69
N GLU A 611 23.53 -29.10 -14.71
CA GLU A 611 24.44 -28.91 -15.84
C GLU A 611 24.05 -27.68 -16.67
N LEU A 612 22.75 -27.49 -16.96
CA LEU A 612 22.25 -26.29 -17.65
C LEU A 612 22.53 -25.00 -16.86
N LYS A 613 22.39 -25.01 -15.54
CA LYS A 613 22.74 -23.86 -14.69
C LYS A 613 24.23 -23.55 -14.78
N HIS A 614 25.09 -24.58 -14.74
CA HIS A 614 26.52 -24.41 -14.89
C HIS A 614 26.89 -23.80 -16.26
N CYS A 615 26.28 -24.28 -17.34
CA CYS A 615 26.44 -23.70 -18.69
C CYS A 615 25.99 -22.23 -18.73
N LEU A 616 24.86 -21.89 -18.10
CA LEU A 616 24.34 -20.52 -18.06
C LEU A 616 25.26 -19.56 -17.29
N ASP A 617 25.69 -19.95 -16.09
CA ASP A 617 26.58 -19.12 -15.27
C ASP A 617 27.99 -19.01 -15.90
N GLN A 618 28.49 -20.06 -16.55
CA GLN A 618 29.74 -20.01 -17.32
C GLN A 618 29.65 -19.00 -18.48
N ALA A 619 28.64 -19.11 -19.34
CA ALA A 619 28.47 -18.23 -20.50
C ALA A 619 28.14 -16.77 -20.09
N PHE A 620 27.46 -16.56 -18.96
CA PHE A 620 27.22 -15.21 -18.45
C PHE A 620 28.51 -14.59 -17.87
N ASN A 621 29.33 -15.37 -17.15
CA ASN A 621 30.60 -14.90 -16.61
C ASN A 621 31.65 -14.63 -17.70
N GLU A 622 31.59 -15.36 -18.82
CA GLU A 622 32.35 -15.04 -20.03
C GLU A 622 31.98 -13.63 -20.53
N LEU A 623 30.70 -13.32 -20.71
CA LEU A 623 30.25 -12.00 -21.15
C LEU A 623 30.57 -10.87 -20.15
N THR A 624 30.45 -11.09 -18.84
CA THR A 624 30.79 -10.05 -17.86
C THR A 624 32.29 -9.79 -17.75
N SER A 625 33.15 -10.75 -18.13
CA SER A 625 34.61 -10.55 -18.15
C SER A 625 35.08 -9.49 -19.16
N PHE A 626 34.25 -9.16 -20.16
CA PHE A 626 34.51 -8.11 -21.14
C PHE A 626 33.93 -6.72 -20.76
N ASN A 627 33.23 -6.60 -19.62
CA ASN A 627 32.62 -5.36 -19.12
C ASN A 627 33.48 -4.68 -18.02
N VAL A 628 34.82 -4.73 -18.15
CA VAL A 628 35.81 -4.21 -17.18
C VAL A 628 36.72 -3.18 -17.83
#